data_AF-A0A061QQ19-F1
#
_entry.id   AF-A0A061QQ19-F1
#
_cell.length_a   1.000
_cell.length_b   1.000
_cell.length_c   1.000
_cell.angle_alpha   90.00
_cell.angle_beta   90.00
_cell.angle_gamma   90.00
#
_symmetry.space_group_name_H-M   'P 1'
#
loop_
_entity.id
_entity.type
_entity.pdbx_description
1 polymer ?
#
loop_
_entity_poly.entity_id
_entity_poly.type
_entity_poly.pdbx_seq_one_letter_code
_entity_poly.pdbx_strand_id
1 'polypeptide(L)'
;MERRGRGALQIAIVVETVALVELSQASIRYPVNALRNVALAEARTDLVLLLDVDFILSSSASRNFSLDSRLQQMYRSCCLNKEILVLPAFQARSCETALASAQADKFEVVKLFEDGTIEQFAKREFDKGHRATNYERWKQARSEYALQYEEGFEPFVVAARALIPWYNPIFRGYGRNKVIHIFHCAAFGMAFYALADAWVIHSPHEPSAAFKATFGKGEEREIKLFENIMSLYNESKSEILASPAAASAAYGLHVAPGWWRRRDLLGGWMGMEGKEVPKTLRGTTDLVQRRFLRNLHEHKFSFRQPKLRRILHLESGSVYGQDVGPTLCTTLTADRLSRLLLQVRYF
;
A
#
# COMPACT_ATOMS: atom_id res chain seq x y z
N MET A 1 27.96 5.54 -16.12
CA MET A 1 28.36 5.31 -14.72
C MET A 1 27.38 6.06 -13.81
N GLU A 2 26.25 5.42 -13.49
CA GLU A 2 25.29 5.93 -12.50
C GLU A 2 25.96 6.02 -11.12
N ARG A 3 25.73 7.09 -10.38
CA ARG A 3 26.18 7.17 -8.98
C ARG A 3 25.32 6.24 -8.13
N ARG A 4 25.92 5.13 -7.69
CA ARG A 4 25.45 4.21 -6.64
C ARG A 4 24.61 4.92 -5.56
N GLY A 5 23.43 4.36 -5.29
CA GLY A 5 22.84 4.29 -3.95
C GLY A 5 22.07 5.52 -3.46
N ARG A 6 20.73 5.46 -3.53
CA ARG A 6 19.84 6.16 -2.58
C ARG A 6 18.53 5.40 -2.25
N GLY A 7 18.10 4.43 -3.05
CA GLY A 7 16.98 3.55 -2.70
C GLY A 7 17.50 2.31 -1.99
N ALA A 8 17.14 2.12 -0.71
CA ALA A 8 17.37 0.86 -0.03
C ALA A 8 16.10 0.03 -0.16
N LEU A 9 16.15 -1.07 -0.93
CA LEU A 9 15.09 -2.07 -0.89
C LEU A 9 15.13 -2.72 0.50
N GLN A 10 14.07 -2.52 1.27
CA GLN A 10 13.89 -3.17 2.56
C GLN A 10 12.86 -4.27 2.38
N ILE A 11 13.29 -5.50 2.65
CA ILE A 11 12.44 -6.68 2.59
C ILE A 11 12.13 -7.07 4.04
N ALA A 12 10.85 -7.06 4.39
CA ALA A 12 10.35 -7.65 5.62
C ALA A 12 9.70 -8.99 5.28
N ILE A 13 10.08 -10.05 6.00
CA ILE A 13 9.45 -11.36 5.89
C ILE A 13 8.43 -11.46 7.02
N VAL A 14 7.15 -11.65 6.64
CA VAL A 14 6.06 -11.90 7.58
C VAL A 14 5.71 -13.36 7.50
N VAL A 15 5.81 -14.06 8.63
CA VAL A 15 5.44 -15.46 8.74
C VAL A 15 4.11 -15.55 9.47
N GLU A 16 3.15 -16.24 8.87
CA GLU A 16 1.87 -16.56 9.48
C GLU A 16 1.75 -18.07 9.60
N THR A 17 1.36 -18.56 10.79
CA THR A 17 1.03 -19.97 11.01
C THR A 17 -0.46 -20.16 10.76
N VAL A 18 -0.80 -20.98 9.77
CA VAL A 18 -2.18 -21.33 9.43
C VAL A 18 -2.43 -22.83 9.67
N ALA A 19 -3.68 -23.22 9.88
CA ALA A 19 -4.01 -24.64 10.00
C ALA A 19 -3.73 -25.36 8.66
N LEU A 20 -3.35 -26.64 8.71
CA LEU A 20 -3.02 -27.43 7.51
C LEU A 20 -4.15 -27.43 6.46
N VAL A 21 -5.41 -27.43 6.92
CA VAL A 21 -6.61 -27.35 6.06
C VAL A 21 -6.74 -26.01 5.31
N GLU A 22 -6.07 -24.96 5.78
CA GLU A 22 -6.08 -23.62 5.16
C GLU A 22 -4.92 -23.40 4.19
N LEU A 23 -3.88 -24.26 4.18
CA LEU A 23 -2.74 -24.14 3.27
C LEU A 23 -3.15 -24.18 1.80
N SER A 24 -4.15 -25.01 1.46
CA SER A 24 -4.72 -25.09 0.11
C SER A 24 -5.46 -23.81 -0.30
N GLN A 25 -5.80 -22.94 0.66
CA GLN A 25 -6.46 -21.66 0.44
C GLN A 25 -5.55 -20.47 0.70
N ALA A 26 -4.29 -20.67 1.08
CA ALA A 26 -3.39 -19.60 1.51
C ALA A 26 -3.17 -18.55 0.41
N SER A 27 -3.04 -18.97 -0.86
CA SER A 27 -2.92 -18.06 -2.00
C SER A 27 -4.20 -17.25 -2.26
N ILE A 28 -5.36 -17.83 -1.96
CA ILE A 28 -6.67 -17.17 -2.08
C ILE A 28 -6.90 -16.19 -0.91
N ARG A 29 -6.48 -16.56 0.30
CA ARG A 29 -6.64 -15.79 1.55
C ARG A 29 -5.38 -14.99 1.93
N TYR A 30 -4.68 -14.46 0.93
CA TYR A 30 -3.48 -13.66 1.15
C TYR A 30 -3.76 -12.44 2.06
N PRO A 31 -2.99 -12.21 3.14
CA PRO A 31 -3.27 -11.18 4.15
C PRO A 31 -2.86 -9.77 3.70
N VAL A 32 -3.41 -9.31 2.57
CA VAL A 32 -2.97 -8.09 1.86
C VAL A 32 -2.93 -6.85 2.75
N ASN A 33 -3.98 -6.59 3.52
CA ASN A 33 -4.08 -5.39 4.33
C ASN A 33 -3.17 -5.44 5.57
N ALA A 34 -2.99 -6.62 6.16
CA ALA A 34 -2.04 -6.80 7.25
C ALA A 34 -0.61 -6.51 6.79
N LEU A 35 -0.24 -6.98 5.59
CA LEU A 35 1.07 -6.70 4.99
C LEU A 35 1.25 -5.23 4.60
N ARG A 36 0.21 -4.56 4.12
CA ARG A 36 0.24 -3.10 3.88
C ARG A 36 0.48 -2.32 5.18
N ASN A 37 -0.15 -2.73 6.28
CA ASN A 37 0.11 -2.13 7.58
C ASN A 37 1.56 -2.35 8.06
N VAL A 38 2.12 -3.55 7.87
CA VAL A 38 3.54 -3.78 8.16
C VAL A 38 4.43 -2.86 7.33
N ALA A 39 4.16 -2.73 6.03
CA ALA A 39 4.91 -1.82 5.16
C ALA A 39 4.80 -0.35 5.60
N LEU A 40 3.60 0.10 6.02
CA LEU A 40 3.39 1.44 6.56
C LEU A 40 4.15 1.68 7.88
N ALA A 41 4.22 0.68 8.76
CA ALA A 41 4.96 0.78 10.01
C ALA A 41 6.47 0.85 9.80
N GLU A 42 6.98 0.09 8.83
CA GLU A 42 8.42 0.08 8.47
C GLU A 42 8.83 1.30 7.63
N ALA A 43 7.87 2.00 7.03
CA ALA A 43 8.13 3.20 6.24
C ALA A 43 8.80 4.30 7.08
N ARG A 44 9.98 4.74 6.61
CA ARG A 44 10.84 5.73 7.29
C ARG A 44 10.62 7.16 6.82
N THR A 45 9.91 7.33 5.71
CA THR A 45 9.60 8.64 5.12
C THR A 45 8.27 9.17 5.65
N ASP A 46 8.12 10.50 5.65
CA ASP A 46 6.85 11.13 6.03
C ASP A 46 5.77 10.97 4.94
N LEU A 47 6.21 10.84 3.69
CA LEU A 47 5.36 10.55 2.55
C LEU A 47 5.50 9.09 2.15
N VAL A 48 4.38 8.46 1.84
CA VAL A 48 4.29 7.09 1.28
C VAL A 48 3.50 7.14 -0.02
N LEU A 49 3.83 6.27 -0.97
CA LEU A 49 3.01 6.02 -2.15
C LEU A 49 2.55 4.58 -2.11
N LEU A 50 1.24 4.45 -2.24
CA LEU A 50 0.51 3.21 -2.23
C LEU A 50 0.29 2.83 -3.68
N LEU A 51 1.14 1.92 -4.18
CA LEU A 51 1.19 1.48 -5.56
C LEU A 51 1.30 -0.03 -5.62
N ASP A 52 0.56 -0.65 -6.53
CA ASP A 52 0.67 -2.08 -6.79
C ASP A 52 1.93 -2.35 -7.66
N VAL A 53 2.53 -3.53 -7.49
CA VAL A 53 3.88 -3.86 -8.04
C VAL A 53 3.93 -3.96 -9.56
N ASP A 54 2.77 -4.17 -10.17
CA ASP A 54 2.51 -4.31 -11.60
C ASP A 54 2.33 -2.97 -12.32
N PHE A 55 2.51 -1.84 -11.63
CA PHE A 55 2.48 -0.51 -12.20
C PHE A 55 3.88 0.07 -12.41
N ILE A 56 4.06 0.68 -13.58
CA ILE A 56 5.25 1.43 -13.93
C ILE A 56 4.97 2.91 -13.68
N LEU A 57 5.81 3.54 -12.86
CA LEU A 57 5.74 4.97 -12.59
C LEU A 57 6.29 5.77 -13.78
N SER A 58 5.59 6.84 -14.15
CA SER A 58 6.04 7.75 -15.21
C SER A 58 7.44 8.34 -14.96
N SER A 59 8.19 8.56 -16.03
CA SER A 59 9.53 9.14 -15.99
C SER A 59 9.54 10.54 -15.37
N SER A 60 8.48 11.32 -15.60
CA SER A 60 8.25 12.61 -14.98
C SER A 60 8.07 12.49 -13.46
N ALA A 61 7.28 11.53 -12.98
CA ALA A 61 7.11 11.30 -11.55
C ALA A 61 8.42 10.86 -10.88
N SER A 62 9.16 9.90 -11.47
CA SER A 62 10.48 9.47 -10.95
C SER A 62 11.47 10.64 -10.85
N ARG A 63 11.45 11.54 -11.84
CA ARG A 63 12.26 12.77 -11.82
C ARG A 63 11.78 13.76 -10.77
N ASN A 64 10.49 14.08 -10.76
CA ASN A 64 9.88 15.13 -9.95
C ASN A 64 9.89 14.75 -8.46
N PHE A 65 9.59 13.50 -8.11
CA PHE A 65 9.64 13.02 -6.73
C PHE A 65 11.07 12.93 -6.17
N SER A 66 12.09 13.11 -7.00
CA SER A 66 13.48 13.22 -6.58
C SER A 66 13.91 14.68 -6.32
N LEU A 67 13.10 15.67 -6.69
CA LEU A 67 13.39 17.10 -6.49
C LEU A 67 12.96 17.54 -5.09
N ASP A 68 13.87 18.16 -4.34
CA ASP A 68 13.57 18.61 -2.97
C ASP A 68 12.43 19.64 -2.94
N SER A 69 12.35 20.55 -3.90
CA SER A 69 11.25 21.53 -3.99
C SER A 69 9.88 20.86 -4.16
N ARG A 70 9.81 19.84 -5.01
CA ARG A 70 8.58 19.06 -5.26
C ARG A 70 8.18 18.25 -4.04
N LEU A 71 9.15 17.59 -3.40
CA LEU A 71 8.89 16.85 -2.16
C LEU A 71 8.41 17.75 -1.03
N GLN A 72 8.95 18.97 -0.92
CA GLN A 72 8.47 19.96 0.05
C GLN A 72 7.04 20.41 -0.25
N GLN A 73 6.68 20.57 -1.53
CA GLN A 73 5.30 20.86 -1.92
C GLN A 73 4.37 19.70 -1.54
N MET A 74 4.72 18.47 -1.92
CA MET A 74 3.94 17.28 -1.59
C MET A 74 3.83 17.06 -0.07
N TYR A 75 4.89 17.37 0.68
CA TYR A 75 4.87 17.32 2.15
C TYR A 75 3.86 18.32 2.72
N ARG A 76 3.84 19.57 2.22
CA ARG A 76 2.85 20.56 2.68
C ARG A 76 1.42 20.09 2.38
N SER A 77 1.17 19.66 1.15
CA SER A 77 -0.12 19.08 0.75
C SER A 77 -0.55 17.94 1.67
N CYS A 78 0.27 16.89 1.79
CA CYS A 78 -0.15 15.69 2.50
C CYS A 78 -0.12 15.86 4.03
N CYS A 79 0.95 16.42 4.59
CA CYS A 79 1.18 16.44 6.04
C CYS A 79 0.52 17.63 6.74
N LEU A 80 0.37 18.78 6.06
CA LEU A 80 -0.21 19.99 6.66
C LEU A 80 -1.68 20.16 6.26
N ASN A 81 -2.01 19.91 4.99
CA ASN A 81 -3.37 20.13 4.48
C ASN A 81 -4.23 18.86 4.48
N LYS A 82 -3.69 17.71 4.88
CA LYS A 82 -4.37 16.40 4.85
C LYS A 82 -4.86 16.01 3.45
N GLU A 83 -4.09 16.36 2.43
CA GLU A 83 -4.39 16.02 1.03
C GLU A 83 -3.85 14.63 0.68
N ILE A 84 -4.56 13.93 -0.20
CA ILE A 84 -4.14 12.70 -0.86
C ILE A 84 -3.88 13.04 -2.33
N LEU A 85 -2.66 12.79 -2.78
CA LEU A 85 -2.24 13.06 -4.16
C LEU A 85 -2.42 11.80 -5.00
N VAL A 86 -3.45 11.78 -5.83
CA VAL A 86 -3.83 10.67 -6.70
C VAL A 86 -2.98 10.67 -7.97
N LEU A 87 -2.45 9.50 -8.33
CA LEU A 87 -1.82 9.25 -9.63
C LEU A 87 -2.88 8.69 -10.57
N PRO A 88 -3.17 9.37 -11.70
CA PRO A 88 -3.96 8.80 -12.77
C PRO A 88 -3.36 7.49 -13.25
N ALA A 89 -4.21 6.48 -13.38
CA ALA A 89 -3.82 5.12 -13.71
C ALA A 89 -4.33 4.75 -15.10
N PHE A 90 -3.42 4.25 -15.93
CA PHE A 90 -3.75 3.73 -17.26
C PHE A 90 -3.38 2.26 -17.35
N GLN A 91 -3.94 1.56 -18.33
CA GLN A 91 -3.55 0.21 -18.69
C GLN A 91 -3.16 0.15 -20.16
N ALA A 92 -2.13 -0.64 -20.44
CA ALA A 92 -1.67 -0.94 -21.78
C ALA A 92 -1.98 -2.40 -22.14
N ARG A 93 -2.02 -2.71 -23.44
CA ARG A 93 -2.28 -4.07 -23.93
C ARG A 93 -1.04 -4.97 -23.97
N SER A 94 0.15 -4.39 -23.90
CA SER A 94 1.42 -5.12 -23.84
C SER A 94 2.39 -4.49 -22.85
N CYS A 95 3.35 -5.27 -22.35
CA CYS A 95 4.39 -4.78 -21.43
C CYS A 95 5.27 -3.72 -22.10
N GLU A 96 5.56 -3.86 -23.39
CA GLU A 96 6.34 -2.89 -24.17
C GLU A 96 5.61 -1.56 -24.26
N THR A 97 4.31 -1.60 -24.54
CA THR A 97 3.45 -0.41 -24.59
C THR A 97 3.37 0.24 -23.21
N ALA A 98 3.27 -0.55 -22.14
CA ALA A 98 3.26 -0.04 -20.78
C ALA A 98 4.55 0.72 -20.45
N LEU A 99 5.70 0.12 -20.76
CA LEU A 99 7.01 0.71 -20.53
C LEU A 99 7.21 1.99 -21.36
N ALA A 100 6.91 1.95 -22.67
CA ALA A 100 7.02 3.10 -23.55
C ALA A 100 6.14 4.26 -23.06
N SER A 101 4.88 3.98 -22.67
CA SER A 101 3.94 4.98 -22.15
C SER A 101 4.39 5.57 -20.81
N ALA A 102 5.07 4.79 -19.97
CA ALA A 102 5.62 5.30 -18.71
C ALA A 102 6.85 6.18 -18.95
N GLN A 103 7.62 5.93 -20.00
CA GLN A 103 8.81 6.71 -20.34
C GLN A 103 8.48 7.99 -21.12
N ALA A 104 7.38 7.99 -21.86
CA ALA A 104 6.84 9.10 -22.64
C ALA A 104 6.54 10.35 -21.78
N ASP A 105 6.45 11.50 -22.44
CA ASP A 105 5.96 12.72 -21.78
C ASP A 105 4.42 12.76 -21.74
N LYS A 106 3.85 13.73 -21.02
CA LYS A 106 2.40 13.84 -20.88
C LYS A 106 1.69 14.04 -22.22
N PHE A 107 2.28 14.79 -23.14
CA PHE A 107 1.65 15.08 -24.42
C PHE A 107 1.53 13.81 -25.27
N GLU A 108 2.57 12.98 -25.28
CA GLU A 108 2.56 11.67 -25.92
C GLU A 108 1.55 10.71 -25.25
N VAL A 109 1.53 10.65 -23.92
CA VAL A 109 0.59 9.80 -23.17
C VAL A 109 -0.86 10.21 -23.43
N VAL A 110 -1.15 11.51 -23.54
CA VAL A 110 -2.48 11.99 -23.91
C VAL A 110 -2.88 11.50 -25.31
N LYS A 111 -1.96 11.53 -26.29
CA LYS A 111 -2.25 10.99 -27.63
C LYS A 111 -2.56 9.50 -27.61
N LEU A 112 -1.74 8.72 -26.90
CA LEU A 112 -1.92 7.27 -26.73
C LEU A 112 -3.25 6.93 -26.02
N PHE A 113 -3.70 7.82 -25.14
CA PHE A 113 -4.99 7.67 -24.46
C PHE A 113 -6.16 8.02 -25.39
N GLU A 114 -6.03 9.07 -26.21
CA GLU A 114 -7.06 9.50 -27.15
C GLU A 114 -7.23 8.56 -28.34
N ASP A 115 -6.15 7.91 -28.80
CA ASP A 115 -6.20 6.91 -29.87
C ASP A 115 -6.58 5.49 -29.37
N GLY A 116 -6.67 5.30 -28.04
CA GLY A 116 -7.07 4.04 -27.42
C GLY A 116 -5.97 2.98 -27.32
N THR A 117 -4.71 3.35 -27.56
CA THR A 117 -3.53 2.49 -27.32
C THR A 117 -3.38 2.16 -25.84
N ILE A 118 -3.62 3.15 -24.97
CA ILE A 118 -3.83 2.95 -23.53
C ILE A 118 -5.23 3.40 -23.15
N GLU A 119 -5.76 2.85 -22.06
CA GLU A 119 -7.06 3.25 -21.52
C GLU A 119 -6.98 3.49 -20.01
N GLN A 120 -8.01 4.09 -19.43
CA GLN A 120 -8.14 4.16 -17.97
C GLN A 120 -8.03 2.75 -17.40
N PHE A 121 -7.25 2.59 -16.33
CA PHE A 121 -7.08 1.29 -15.69
C PHE A 121 -8.42 0.70 -15.23
N ALA A 122 -8.62 -0.58 -15.52
CA ALA A 122 -9.82 -1.37 -15.24
C ALA A 122 -11.12 -0.71 -15.72
N LYS A 123 -11.11 0.10 -16.80
CA LYS A 123 -12.30 0.83 -17.27
C LYS A 123 -13.49 -0.09 -17.55
N ARG A 124 -13.25 -1.30 -18.09
CA ARG A 124 -14.32 -2.23 -18.46
C ARG A 124 -14.81 -3.05 -17.28
N GLU A 125 -13.88 -3.44 -16.41
CA GLU A 125 -14.10 -4.34 -15.28
C GLU A 125 -14.66 -3.59 -14.07
N PHE A 126 -14.16 -2.39 -13.80
CA PHE A 126 -14.51 -1.59 -12.63
C PHE A 126 -14.25 -0.08 -12.84
N ASP A 127 -14.99 0.54 -13.76
CA ASP A 127 -14.88 1.99 -14.06
C ASP A 127 -14.90 2.89 -12.81
N LYS A 128 -15.77 2.59 -11.84
CA LYS A 128 -15.87 3.30 -10.55
C LYS A 128 -14.55 3.38 -9.79
N GLY A 129 -13.65 2.41 -9.99
CA GLY A 129 -12.34 2.38 -9.35
C GLY A 129 -11.47 3.58 -9.70
N HIS A 130 -11.63 4.17 -10.89
CA HIS A 130 -10.71 5.21 -11.36
C HIS A 130 -11.39 6.45 -11.97
N ARG A 131 -12.66 6.39 -12.37
CA ARG A 131 -13.35 7.49 -13.07
C ARG A 131 -13.36 8.82 -12.32
N ALA A 132 -13.37 8.82 -10.99
CA ALA A 132 -13.36 10.03 -10.17
C ALA A 132 -12.10 10.89 -10.39
N THR A 133 -11.04 10.31 -10.97
CA THR A 133 -9.83 11.04 -11.41
C THR A 133 -10.13 12.11 -12.47
N ASN A 134 -11.22 11.98 -13.23
CA ASN A 134 -11.61 12.87 -14.32
C ASN A 134 -10.48 13.03 -15.36
N TYR A 135 -10.31 12.01 -16.19
CA TYR A 135 -9.26 11.94 -17.20
C TYR A 135 -9.39 13.04 -18.27
N GLU A 136 -10.61 13.48 -18.59
CA GLU A 136 -10.83 14.61 -19.52
C GLU A 136 -10.20 15.90 -18.99
N ARG A 137 -10.36 16.18 -17.69
CA ARG A 137 -9.67 17.29 -17.03
C ARG A 137 -8.16 17.05 -16.97
N TRP A 138 -7.73 15.82 -16.67
CA TRP A 138 -6.31 15.50 -16.57
C TRP A 138 -5.53 15.82 -17.84
N LYS A 139 -6.07 15.51 -19.02
CA LYS A 139 -5.43 15.76 -20.33
C LYS A 139 -4.95 17.21 -20.48
N GLN A 140 -5.74 18.15 -19.97
CA GLN A 140 -5.51 19.59 -20.11
C GLN A 140 -4.86 20.22 -18.86
N ALA A 141 -4.83 19.51 -17.74
CA ALA A 141 -4.34 20.03 -16.47
C ALA A 141 -2.82 20.29 -16.51
N ARG A 142 -2.42 21.46 -16.03
CA ARG A 142 -1.01 21.86 -15.85
C ARG A 142 -0.57 21.90 -14.38
N SER A 143 -1.53 21.78 -13.47
CA SER A 143 -1.34 21.75 -12.02
C SER A 143 -2.30 20.75 -11.41
N GLU A 144 -2.05 20.36 -10.17
CA GLU A 144 -2.96 19.51 -9.40
C GLU A 144 -4.36 20.11 -9.35
N TYR A 145 -5.35 19.23 -9.27
CA TYR A 145 -6.73 19.64 -9.19
C TYR A 145 -7.52 18.78 -8.22
N ALA A 146 -8.43 19.42 -7.49
CA ALA A 146 -9.31 18.77 -6.56
C ALA A 146 -10.21 17.75 -7.28
N LEU A 147 -10.36 16.59 -6.65
CA LEU A 147 -11.25 15.51 -7.04
C LEU A 147 -12.41 15.45 -6.07
N GLN A 148 -13.60 15.19 -6.60
CA GLN A 148 -14.73 14.82 -5.77
C GLN A 148 -14.63 13.32 -5.48
N TYR A 149 -14.57 12.97 -4.20
CA TYR A 149 -14.59 11.57 -3.80
C TYR A 149 -15.90 10.89 -4.24
N GLU A 150 -15.80 9.66 -4.73
CA GLU A 150 -16.92 8.80 -5.05
C GLU A 150 -16.72 7.43 -4.38
N GLU A 151 -17.79 6.85 -3.82
CA GLU A 151 -17.71 5.49 -3.29
C GLU A 151 -17.40 4.48 -4.39
N GLY A 152 -16.44 3.60 -4.11
CA GLY A 152 -15.87 2.69 -5.11
C GLY A 152 -14.52 3.15 -5.64
N PHE A 153 -14.11 4.40 -5.39
CA PHE A 153 -12.83 4.92 -5.85
C PHE A 153 -11.65 4.13 -5.25
N GLU A 154 -10.74 3.71 -6.12
CA GLU A 154 -9.64 2.79 -5.83
C GLU A 154 -8.27 3.30 -6.38
N PRO A 155 -7.90 4.57 -6.17
CA PRO A 155 -6.71 5.18 -6.76
C PRO A 155 -5.39 4.62 -6.23
N PHE A 156 -4.31 4.98 -6.92
CA PHE A 156 -2.94 4.94 -6.40
C PHE A 156 -2.56 6.34 -5.92
N VAL A 157 -1.92 6.42 -4.77
CA VAL A 157 -1.82 7.71 -4.07
C VAL A 157 -0.47 7.93 -3.40
N VAL A 158 -0.04 9.19 -3.34
CA VAL A 158 0.92 9.67 -2.33
C VAL A 158 0.15 10.30 -1.17
N ALA A 159 0.52 9.96 0.06
CA ALA A 159 -0.13 10.46 1.27
C ALA A 159 0.87 10.61 2.43
N ALA A 160 0.44 11.30 3.48
CA ALA A 160 1.20 11.43 4.72
C ALA A 160 1.09 10.15 5.54
N ARG A 161 2.23 9.50 5.80
CA ARG A 161 2.32 8.25 6.57
C ARG A 161 1.66 8.34 7.94
N ALA A 162 1.80 9.49 8.61
CA ALA A 162 1.27 9.71 9.95
C ALA A 162 -0.26 9.96 9.99
N LEU A 163 -0.87 10.28 8.85
CA LEU A 163 -2.28 10.67 8.76
C LEU A 163 -3.13 9.63 8.02
N ILE A 164 -2.53 8.84 7.14
CA ILE A 164 -3.26 7.81 6.42
C ILE A 164 -3.77 6.73 7.40
N PRO A 165 -5.07 6.39 7.37
CA PRO A 165 -5.61 5.38 8.25
C PRO A 165 -4.93 4.02 8.05
N TRP A 166 -4.81 3.24 9.13
CA TRP A 166 -4.46 1.83 9.03
C TRP A 166 -5.51 1.05 8.24
N TYR A 167 -5.07 0.08 7.45
CA TYR A 167 -5.96 -0.84 6.74
C TYR A 167 -6.63 -1.80 7.71
N ASN A 168 -7.92 -2.10 7.50
CA ASN A 168 -8.58 -3.16 8.26
C ASN A 168 -7.94 -4.53 7.92
N PRO A 169 -7.23 -5.18 8.88
CA PRO A 169 -6.40 -6.35 8.60
C PRO A 169 -7.21 -7.63 8.34
N ILE A 170 -8.51 -7.61 8.60
CA ILE A 170 -9.40 -8.76 8.36
C ILE A 170 -9.64 -9.00 6.86
N PHE A 171 -9.42 -8.00 6.01
CA PHE A 171 -9.47 -8.16 4.56
C PHE A 171 -8.30 -9.01 4.08
N ARG A 172 -8.63 -10.23 3.66
CA ARG A 172 -7.74 -11.19 3.03
C ARG A 172 -8.21 -11.47 1.61
N GLY A 173 -7.26 -11.82 0.74
CA GLY A 173 -7.54 -12.13 -0.67
C GLY A 173 -7.78 -10.90 -1.53
N TYR A 174 -8.56 -11.09 -2.60
CA TYR A 174 -8.81 -10.06 -3.61
C TYR A 174 -10.18 -9.40 -3.42
N GLY A 175 -10.28 -8.11 -3.75
CA GLY A 175 -11.54 -7.37 -3.80
C GLY A 175 -11.79 -6.44 -2.60
N ARG A 176 -12.29 -5.23 -2.90
CA ARG A 176 -12.80 -4.18 -1.99
C ARG A 176 -11.88 -3.70 -0.86
N ASN A 177 -10.71 -4.30 -0.66
CA ASN A 177 -9.76 -4.00 0.40
C ASN A 177 -9.14 -2.60 0.29
N LYS A 178 -8.82 -2.14 -0.93
CA LYS A 178 -8.32 -0.77 -1.18
C LYS A 178 -9.49 0.22 -1.27
N VAL A 179 -10.64 -0.19 -1.84
CA VAL A 179 -11.86 0.64 -1.88
C VAL A 179 -12.27 1.09 -0.47
N ILE A 180 -12.38 0.16 0.48
CA ILE A 180 -12.80 0.49 1.85
C ILE A 180 -11.76 1.35 2.58
N HIS A 181 -10.47 1.18 2.26
CA HIS A 181 -9.40 2.01 2.81
C HIS A 181 -9.45 3.45 2.28
N ILE A 182 -9.73 3.64 1.00
CA ILE A 182 -9.92 4.97 0.41
C ILE A 182 -11.22 5.61 0.91
N PHE A 183 -12.29 4.82 1.11
CA PHE A 183 -13.48 5.27 1.83
C PHE A 183 -13.14 5.74 3.24
N HIS A 184 -12.30 4.99 3.98
CA HIS A 184 -11.82 5.39 5.30
C HIS A 184 -11.10 6.74 5.25
N CYS A 185 -10.21 6.94 4.27
CA CYS A 185 -9.52 8.22 4.08
C CYS A 185 -10.50 9.38 3.86
N ALA A 186 -11.53 9.18 3.03
CA ALA A 186 -12.57 10.18 2.77
C ALA A 186 -13.38 10.48 4.04
N ALA A 187 -13.81 9.45 4.78
CA ALA A 187 -14.51 9.60 6.05
C ALA A 187 -13.64 10.27 7.13
N PHE A 188 -12.32 10.13 7.05
CA PHE A 188 -11.34 10.80 7.91
C PHE A 188 -11.15 12.30 7.56
N GLY A 189 -11.86 12.80 6.54
CA GLY A 189 -11.83 14.20 6.12
C GLY A 189 -10.62 14.56 5.26
N MET A 190 -9.96 13.58 4.62
CA MET A 190 -8.86 13.85 3.70
C MET A 190 -9.39 14.32 2.34
N ALA A 191 -8.74 15.32 1.75
CA ALA A 191 -9.10 15.86 0.44
C ALA A 191 -8.29 15.18 -0.67
N PHE A 192 -8.89 14.96 -1.84
CA PHE A 192 -8.24 14.25 -2.94
C PHE A 192 -7.85 15.22 -4.05
N TYR A 193 -6.62 15.11 -4.56
CA TYR A 193 -6.11 15.91 -5.66
C TYR A 193 -5.40 15.02 -6.68
N ALA A 194 -5.74 15.12 -7.97
CA ALA A 194 -4.99 14.41 -9.00
C ALA A 194 -3.70 15.15 -9.34
N LEU A 195 -2.61 14.40 -9.48
CA LEU A 195 -1.35 14.90 -9.99
C LEU A 195 -1.44 15.14 -11.51
N ALA A 196 -1.07 16.33 -11.95
CA ALA A 196 -1.05 16.67 -13.37
C ALA A 196 0.24 16.24 -14.07
N ASP A 197 1.34 16.09 -13.34
CA ASP A 197 2.70 15.85 -13.83
C ASP A 197 3.21 14.42 -13.55
N ALA A 198 2.37 13.56 -12.98
CA ALA A 198 2.71 12.20 -12.59
C ALA A 198 1.52 11.26 -12.85
N TRP A 199 1.80 10.10 -13.42
CA TRP A 199 0.84 9.02 -13.68
C TRP A 199 1.52 7.65 -13.56
N VAL A 200 0.71 6.60 -13.61
CA VAL A 200 1.16 5.19 -13.59
C VAL A 200 0.53 4.40 -14.72
N ILE A 201 1.29 3.46 -15.28
CA ILE A 201 0.82 2.55 -16.34
C ILE A 201 0.89 1.12 -15.83
N HIS A 202 -0.24 0.42 -15.85
CA HIS A 202 -0.32 -1.01 -15.55
C HIS A 202 0.35 -1.81 -16.67
N SER A 203 1.23 -2.73 -16.27
CA SER A 203 1.78 -3.75 -17.16
C SER A 203 0.86 -4.97 -17.14
N PRO A 204 0.33 -5.41 -18.30
CA PRO A 204 -0.61 -6.52 -18.34
C PRO A 204 0.04 -7.81 -17.82
N HIS A 205 -0.74 -8.59 -17.08
CA HIS A 205 -0.34 -9.89 -16.56
C HIS A 205 -1.55 -10.81 -16.38
N GLU A 206 -1.30 -12.10 -16.20
CA GLU A 206 -2.34 -13.09 -15.95
C GLU A 206 -3.09 -12.83 -14.63
N PRO A 207 -4.41 -13.05 -14.56
CA PRO A 207 -5.14 -12.92 -13.31
C PRO A 207 -4.65 -13.90 -12.25
N SER A 208 -4.48 -13.40 -11.02
CA SER A 208 -4.04 -14.20 -9.87
C SER A 208 -5.07 -15.28 -9.48
N ALA A 209 -4.62 -16.32 -8.75
CA ALA A 209 -5.52 -17.33 -8.19
C ALA A 209 -6.60 -16.71 -7.28
N ALA A 210 -6.25 -15.70 -6.47
CA ALA A 210 -7.21 -14.98 -5.63
C ALA A 210 -8.24 -14.20 -6.45
N PHE A 211 -7.82 -13.57 -7.56
CA PHE A 211 -8.75 -12.91 -8.49
C PHE A 211 -9.73 -13.92 -9.08
N LYS A 212 -9.20 -15.02 -9.64
CA LYS A 212 -10.01 -16.09 -10.24
C LYS A 212 -10.99 -16.69 -9.24
N ALA A 213 -10.56 -16.94 -8.00
CA ALA A 213 -11.45 -17.46 -6.96
C ALA A 213 -12.54 -16.46 -6.50
N THR A 214 -12.37 -15.15 -6.76
CA THR A 214 -13.34 -14.11 -6.35
C THR A 214 -14.30 -13.75 -7.47
N PHE A 215 -13.82 -13.71 -8.72
CA PHE A 215 -14.54 -13.20 -9.88
C PHE A 215 -14.58 -14.19 -11.06
N GLY A 216 -14.12 -15.42 -10.86
CA GLY A 216 -14.26 -16.50 -11.82
C GLY A 216 -15.74 -16.75 -12.12
N LYS A 217 -16.00 -17.29 -13.31
CA LYS A 217 -17.33 -17.69 -13.73
C LYS A 217 -17.42 -19.21 -13.62
N GLY A 218 -17.89 -19.76 -12.50
CA GLY A 218 -18.23 -21.18 -12.52
C GLY A 218 -18.73 -21.85 -11.26
N GLU A 219 -18.44 -21.35 -10.06
CA GLU A 219 -18.69 -22.15 -8.85
C GLU A 219 -19.41 -21.37 -7.73
N GLU A 220 -20.31 -22.05 -7.01
CA GLU A 220 -21.04 -21.54 -5.83
C GLU A 220 -20.10 -20.93 -4.77
N ARG A 221 -18.86 -21.44 -4.71
CA ARG A 221 -17.79 -20.96 -3.83
C ARG A 221 -17.36 -19.53 -4.14
N GLU A 222 -17.32 -19.13 -5.41
CA GLU A 222 -16.89 -17.80 -5.86
C GLU A 222 -17.95 -16.74 -5.47
N ILE A 223 -19.23 -17.09 -5.64
CA ILE A 223 -20.38 -16.27 -5.23
C ILE A 223 -20.33 -16.00 -3.72
N LYS A 224 -20.17 -17.06 -2.90
CA LYS A 224 -20.07 -16.92 -1.44
C LYS A 224 -18.85 -16.09 -1.02
N LEU A 225 -17.72 -16.17 -1.73
CA LEU A 225 -16.55 -15.36 -1.41
C LEU A 225 -16.81 -13.88 -1.63
N PHE A 226 -17.41 -13.52 -2.76
CA PHE A 226 -17.77 -12.13 -3.05
C PHE A 226 -18.83 -11.59 -2.08
N GLU A 227 -19.85 -12.37 -1.74
CA GLU A 227 -20.85 -12.01 -0.72
C GLU A 227 -20.20 -11.74 0.64
N ASN A 228 -19.27 -12.60 1.07
CA ASN A 228 -18.52 -12.40 2.32
C ASN A 228 -17.68 -11.11 2.27
N ILE A 229 -17.01 -10.82 1.15
CA ILE A 229 -16.25 -9.58 0.96
C ILE A 229 -17.17 -8.36 1.06
N MET A 230 -18.38 -8.43 0.49
CA MET A 230 -19.35 -7.35 0.55
C MET A 230 -19.97 -7.18 1.94
N SER A 231 -20.22 -8.27 2.69
CA SER A 231 -20.61 -8.19 4.12
C SER A 231 -19.54 -7.47 4.92
N LEU A 232 -18.29 -7.90 4.77
CA LEU A 232 -17.13 -7.32 5.43
C LEU A 232 -16.95 -5.83 5.09
N TYR A 233 -17.18 -5.47 3.84
CA TYR A 233 -17.16 -4.09 3.37
C TYR A 233 -18.22 -3.25 4.07
N ASN A 234 -19.46 -3.73 4.16
CA ASN A 234 -20.57 -3.01 4.79
C ASN A 234 -20.39 -2.87 6.32
N GLU A 235 -19.89 -3.90 6.98
CA GLU A 235 -19.55 -3.88 8.41
C GLU A 235 -18.46 -2.84 8.67
N SER A 236 -17.34 -2.91 7.93
CA SER A 236 -16.23 -1.96 8.05
C SER A 236 -16.68 -0.53 7.73
N LYS A 237 -17.54 -0.35 6.73
CA LYS A 237 -18.11 0.96 6.38
C LYS A 237 -18.91 1.53 7.55
N SER A 238 -19.71 0.70 8.22
CA SER A 238 -20.50 1.10 9.39
C SER A 238 -19.61 1.49 10.58
N GLU A 239 -18.54 0.72 10.84
CA GLU A 239 -17.53 1.05 11.86
C GLU A 239 -16.84 2.39 11.57
N ILE A 240 -16.42 2.60 10.33
CA ILE A 240 -15.76 3.83 9.88
C ILE A 240 -16.69 5.02 10.01
N LEU A 241 -17.96 4.89 9.60
CA LEU A 241 -18.94 5.98 9.71
C LEU A 241 -19.27 6.31 11.17
N ALA A 242 -19.26 5.32 12.07
CA ALA A 242 -19.48 5.54 13.49
C ALA A 242 -18.32 6.34 14.12
N SER A 243 -17.06 6.00 13.79
CA SER A 243 -15.89 6.78 14.18
C SER A 243 -14.66 6.45 13.34
N PRO A 244 -14.26 7.31 12.38
CA PRO A 244 -13.10 7.06 11.53
C PRO A 244 -11.80 6.91 12.35
N ALA A 245 -11.65 7.71 13.41
CA ALA A 245 -10.50 7.66 14.31
C ALA A 245 -10.44 6.38 15.14
N ALA A 246 -11.56 5.97 15.74
CA ALA A 246 -11.59 4.74 16.53
C ALA A 246 -11.38 3.49 15.65
N ALA A 247 -11.99 3.45 14.46
CA ALA A 247 -11.78 2.37 13.49
C ALA A 247 -10.29 2.26 13.12
N SER A 248 -9.65 3.38 12.77
CA SER A 248 -8.22 3.38 12.42
C SER A 248 -7.32 2.93 13.58
N ALA A 249 -7.60 3.42 14.80
CA ALA A 249 -6.86 3.01 15.99
C ALA A 249 -7.01 1.50 16.26
N ALA A 250 -8.22 0.95 16.14
CA ALA A 250 -8.47 -0.48 16.29
C ALA A 250 -7.70 -1.31 15.26
N TYR A 251 -7.72 -0.90 13.98
CA TYR A 251 -6.97 -1.58 12.91
C TYR A 251 -5.46 -1.54 13.14
N GLY A 252 -4.94 -0.43 13.70
CA GLY A 252 -3.53 -0.25 14.05
C GLY A 252 -3.02 -1.14 15.20
N LEU A 253 -3.89 -1.61 16.10
CA LEU A 253 -3.50 -2.52 17.19
C LEU A 253 -2.91 -3.84 16.67
N HIS A 254 -3.33 -4.28 15.49
CA HIS A 254 -2.84 -5.49 14.83
C HIS A 254 -1.44 -5.36 14.22
N VAL A 255 -0.83 -4.17 14.30
CA VAL A 255 0.53 -3.90 13.79
C VAL A 255 1.58 -4.04 14.91
N ALA A 256 1.14 -4.11 16.17
CA ALA A 256 2.05 -4.19 17.31
C ALA A 256 2.77 -5.55 17.39
N PRO A 257 4.13 -5.59 17.53
CA PRO A 257 4.93 -6.82 17.58
C PRO A 257 4.51 -7.86 18.64
N GLY A 258 3.78 -7.43 19.68
CA GLY A 258 3.29 -8.29 20.76
C GLY A 258 1.97 -9.02 20.46
N TRP A 259 1.18 -8.55 19.49
CA TRP A 259 -0.14 -9.13 19.16
C TRP A 259 -0.04 -10.33 18.23
N TRP A 260 0.96 -10.35 17.33
CA TRP A 260 1.21 -11.47 16.42
C TRP A 260 1.56 -12.79 17.13
N ARG A 261 1.89 -12.76 18.43
CA ARG A 261 2.12 -13.95 19.25
C ARG A 261 0.89 -14.44 20.03
N ARG A 262 -0.27 -13.77 19.92
CA ARG A 262 -1.50 -14.17 20.64
C ARG A 262 -2.72 -14.14 19.73
N ARG A 263 -2.91 -15.22 18.98
CA ARG A 263 -4.23 -15.80 18.70
C ARG A 263 -4.06 -17.18 18.09
N ASP A 264 -4.47 -18.21 18.83
CA ASP A 264 -4.71 -19.54 18.30
C ASP A 264 -6.16 -19.62 17.77
N LEU A 265 -6.34 -20.52 16.81
CA LEU A 265 -7.51 -20.67 15.94
C LEU A 265 -8.70 -21.39 16.59
N LEU A 266 -8.89 -21.28 17.91
CA LEU A 266 -10.02 -21.90 18.60
C LEU A 266 -10.72 -20.84 19.46
N GLY A 267 -11.76 -20.24 18.88
CA GLY A 267 -12.56 -19.19 19.48
C GLY A 267 -12.88 -19.43 20.96
N GLY A 268 -12.34 -18.57 21.81
CA GLY A 268 -12.72 -18.45 23.21
C GLY A 268 -12.48 -17.03 23.68
N TRP A 269 -13.55 -16.32 24.01
CA TRP A 269 -13.46 -15.10 24.82
C TRP A 269 -13.23 -15.53 26.27
N MET A 270 -11.97 -15.64 26.70
CA MET A 270 -11.66 -15.66 28.13
C MET A 270 -11.36 -14.23 28.57
N GLY A 271 -12.35 -13.59 29.19
CA GLY A 271 -12.08 -12.56 30.16
C GLY A 271 -11.18 -13.14 31.26
N MET A 272 -10.16 -12.41 31.66
CA MET A 272 -9.46 -12.71 32.90
C MET A 272 -9.76 -11.62 33.91
N GLU A 273 -10.74 -11.93 34.77
CA GLU A 273 -10.63 -11.62 36.19
C GLU A 273 -9.26 -12.10 36.72
N GLY A 274 -8.79 -11.36 37.72
CA GLY A 274 -7.48 -11.44 38.36
C GLY A 274 -6.69 -12.75 38.27
N LYS A 275 -5.44 -12.63 37.81
CA LYS A 275 -4.25 -13.12 38.53
C LYS A 275 -2.99 -12.45 37.98
N GLU A 276 -2.10 -12.14 38.91
CA GLU A 276 -0.98 -11.20 38.80
C GLU A 276 -0.01 -11.46 37.64
N VAL A 277 0.44 -10.37 37.00
CA VAL A 277 1.57 -10.35 36.07
C VAL A 277 2.87 -10.56 36.86
N PRO A 278 3.75 -11.51 36.49
CA PRO A 278 5.07 -11.67 37.10
C PRO A 278 5.86 -10.36 37.08
N LYS A 279 6.38 -9.95 38.25
CA LYS A 279 6.99 -8.64 38.52
C LYS A 279 8.30 -8.31 37.77
N THR A 280 8.72 -9.06 36.75
CA THR A 280 10.06 -8.90 36.13
C THR A 280 10.07 -8.31 34.71
N LEU A 281 8.96 -7.82 34.17
CA LEU A 281 8.91 -7.15 32.86
C LEU A 281 8.30 -5.73 32.87
N ARG A 282 8.27 -5.06 34.03
CA ARG A 282 8.04 -3.60 34.11
C ARG A 282 9.39 -2.89 34.11
N GLY A 283 9.87 -2.47 32.94
CA GLY A 283 11.11 -1.70 32.91
C GLY A 283 11.42 -0.95 31.62
N THR A 284 10.98 -1.42 30.44
CA THR A 284 11.46 -0.86 29.16
C THR A 284 10.38 -0.30 28.25
N THR A 285 9.10 -0.63 28.47
CA THR A 285 7.98 -0.17 27.62
C THR A 285 7.43 1.19 28.03
N ASP A 286 7.42 1.51 29.33
CA ASP A 286 6.83 2.75 29.86
C ASP A 286 7.69 4.01 29.55
N LEU A 287 9.01 3.82 29.39
CA LEU A 287 9.94 4.94 29.12
C LEU A 287 9.83 5.48 27.69
N VAL A 288 9.55 4.62 26.70
CA VAL A 288 9.43 5.00 25.28
C VAL A 288 8.09 5.71 25.02
N GLN A 289 7.02 5.19 25.64
CA GLN A 289 5.67 5.77 25.52
C GLN A 289 5.58 7.15 26.18
N ARG A 290 6.17 7.32 27.38
CA ARG A 290 6.23 8.64 28.05
C ARG A 290 7.15 9.63 27.33
N ARG A 291 8.22 9.16 26.69
CA ARG A 291 9.15 10.02 25.92
C ARG A 291 8.54 10.47 24.59
N PHE A 292 7.72 9.63 23.95
CA PHE A 292 6.98 10.00 22.75
C PHE A 292 5.91 11.07 23.04
N LEU A 293 5.13 10.90 24.12
CA LEU A 293 4.10 11.86 24.52
C LEU A 293 4.68 13.18 25.07
N ARG A 294 5.82 13.13 25.77
CA ARG A 294 6.52 14.35 26.25
C ARG A 294 7.16 15.15 25.11
N ASN A 295 7.76 14.48 24.12
CA ASN A 295 8.39 15.16 22.98
C ASN A 295 7.39 15.78 21.99
N LEU A 296 6.15 15.28 21.95
CA LEU A 296 5.04 15.88 21.18
C LEU A 296 4.60 17.22 21.76
N HIS A 297 4.78 17.44 23.07
CA HIS A 297 4.34 18.65 23.77
C HIS A 297 5.39 19.78 23.77
N GLU A 298 6.67 19.48 23.47
CA GLU A 298 7.78 20.43 23.67
C GLU A 298 8.55 20.86 22.40
N HIS A 299 8.14 20.47 21.17
CA HIS A 299 8.71 20.95 19.89
C HIS A 299 10.25 20.99 19.83
N LYS A 300 10.96 19.96 20.31
CA LYS A 300 12.42 19.86 20.20
C LYS A 300 12.84 18.54 19.58
N PHE A 301 13.27 18.56 18.32
CA PHE A 301 14.08 17.50 17.72
C PHE A 301 15.48 18.02 17.38
N SER A 302 16.49 17.40 17.99
CA SER A 302 17.89 17.50 17.59
C SER A 302 18.47 16.08 17.54
N PHE A 303 19.00 15.69 16.37
CA PHE A 303 19.55 14.38 16.12
C PHE A 303 21.06 14.36 16.39
N ARG A 304 21.49 13.69 17.47
CA ARG A 304 22.77 12.96 17.55
C ARG A 304 22.67 11.87 18.62
N GLN A 305 22.78 10.59 18.23
CA GLN A 305 23.94 9.75 18.54
C GLN A 305 23.75 8.25 18.15
N PRO A 306 24.84 7.54 17.82
CA PRO A 306 24.85 6.13 17.42
C PRO A 306 25.19 5.21 18.60
N LYS A 307 24.61 4.00 18.60
CA LYS A 307 25.11 2.71 19.13
C LYS A 307 23.96 1.88 19.71
N LEU A 308 23.67 0.75 19.06
CA LEU A 308 23.24 -0.48 19.72
C LEU A 308 23.52 -1.64 18.76
N ARG A 309 24.70 -2.25 18.94
CA ARG A 309 25.07 -3.55 18.39
C ARG A 309 24.68 -4.62 19.41
N ARG A 310 24.16 -5.75 18.90
CA ARG A 310 24.13 -7.13 19.40
C ARG A 310 22.74 -7.71 19.68
N ILE A 311 22.68 -9.02 19.35
CA ILE A 311 21.66 -10.05 19.63
C ILE A 311 20.60 -10.10 18.50
N LEU A 312 20.55 -11.03 17.54
CA LEU A 312 21.06 -12.42 17.40
C LEU A 312 21.35 -12.75 15.91
N HIS A 313 22.36 -13.61 15.70
CA HIS A 313 22.74 -14.24 14.44
C HIS A 313 21.67 -15.23 13.93
N LEU A 314 21.52 -15.33 12.60
CA LEU A 314 21.37 -16.58 11.85
C LEU A 314 21.85 -16.34 10.40
N GLU A 315 22.45 -17.37 9.82
CA GLU A 315 23.56 -17.34 8.86
C GLU A 315 23.19 -17.00 7.41
N SER A 316 24.09 -16.25 6.76
CA SER A 316 24.16 -16.13 5.30
C SER A 316 24.95 -17.31 4.73
N GLY A 317 24.24 -18.30 4.21
CA GLY A 317 24.84 -19.35 3.38
C GLY A 317 24.91 -18.92 1.92
N SER A 318 26.12 -18.69 1.42
CA SER A 318 26.42 -18.59 -0.01
C SER A 318 26.44 -19.98 -0.63
N VAL A 319 25.62 -20.23 -1.65
CA VAL A 319 25.73 -21.43 -2.51
C VAL A 319 26.15 -20.97 -3.90
N TYR A 320 27.39 -21.32 -4.27
CA TYR A 320 27.87 -21.40 -5.65
C TYR A 320 27.70 -22.85 -6.12
N GLY A 321 27.07 -23.08 -7.28
CA GLY A 321 27.02 -24.41 -7.89
C GLY A 321 25.90 -24.62 -8.94
N GLN A 322 26.27 -24.37 -10.20
CA GLN A 322 25.89 -25.02 -11.48
C GLN A 322 24.45 -25.48 -11.80
N ASP A 323 24.01 -24.98 -12.98
CA ASP A 323 23.19 -25.59 -14.03
C ASP A 323 21.75 -26.05 -13.76
N VAL A 324 20.79 -25.13 -14.01
CA VAL A 324 19.67 -25.36 -14.94
C VAL A 324 19.35 -24.04 -15.68
N GLY A 325 19.28 -24.10 -17.02
CA GLY A 325 19.14 -22.97 -17.95
C GLY A 325 17.74 -22.34 -18.06
N PRO A 326 17.52 -21.44 -19.04
CA PRO A 326 17.12 -20.05 -18.77
C PRO A 326 15.69 -19.70 -19.24
N THR A 327 15.02 -18.79 -18.53
CA THR A 327 14.17 -17.79 -19.19
C THR A 327 14.21 -16.49 -18.39
N LEU A 328 15.08 -15.59 -18.84
CA LEU A 328 15.06 -14.18 -18.52
C LEU A 328 13.75 -13.56 -19.03
N CYS A 329 13.04 -12.82 -18.17
CA CYS A 329 12.44 -11.57 -18.60
C CYS A 329 12.79 -10.49 -17.57
N THR A 330 13.97 -9.91 -17.79
CA THR A 330 14.41 -8.66 -17.20
C THR A 330 13.62 -7.49 -17.79
N THR A 331 13.05 -6.64 -16.94
CA THR A 331 13.08 -5.20 -17.19
C THR A 331 13.26 -4.45 -15.88
N LEU A 332 14.54 -4.30 -15.52
CA LEU A 332 15.00 -3.23 -14.64
C LEU A 332 14.92 -1.91 -15.40
N THR A 333 14.09 -0.99 -14.95
CA THR A 333 14.38 0.46 -15.05
C THR A 333 14.17 1.10 -13.69
N ALA A 334 14.99 0.69 -12.73
CA ALA A 334 15.14 1.39 -11.46
C ALA A 334 16.16 2.53 -11.63
N ASP A 335 15.79 3.57 -12.38
CA ASP A 335 16.48 4.86 -12.30
C ASP A 335 15.56 5.86 -11.57
N ARG A 336 15.97 6.24 -10.36
CA ARG A 336 15.41 7.30 -9.49
C ARG A 336 14.15 7.05 -8.63
N LEU A 337 13.80 5.81 -8.27
CA LEU A 337 12.79 5.55 -7.22
C LEU A 337 13.43 5.31 -5.85
N SER A 338 14.13 6.31 -5.32
CA SER A 338 14.88 6.19 -4.07
C SER A 338 14.14 6.58 -2.79
N ARG A 339 12.83 6.88 -2.85
CA ARG A 339 12.09 7.35 -1.65
C ARG A 339 10.74 6.69 -1.42
N LEU A 340 10.40 5.65 -2.19
CA LEU A 340 9.07 5.05 -2.13
C LEU A 340 9.11 3.54 -2.02
N LEU A 341 8.53 3.03 -0.93
CA LEU A 341 8.38 1.61 -0.66
C LEU A 341 7.41 1.01 -1.68
N LEU A 342 7.96 0.28 -2.65
CA LEU A 342 7.21 -0.61 -3.52
C LEU A 342 7.04 -1.96 -2.81
N GLN A 343 5.79 -2.40 -2.68
CA GLN A 343 5.45 -3.71 -2.14
C GLN A 343 5.80 -4.77 -3.20
N VAL A 344 6.86 -5.55 -2.99
CA VAL A 344 7.21 -6.68 -3.86
C VAL A 344 6.33 -7.87 -3.49
N ARG A 345 5.61 -8.45 -4.47
CA ARG A 345 4.96 -9.75 -4.32
C ARG A 345 5.83 -10.84 -4.95
N TYR A 346 5.96 -11.94 -4.22
CA TYR A 346 6.37 -13.24 -4.74
C TYR A 346 5.10 -14.11 -4.90
N PHE A 347 4.98 -14.73 -6.09
CA PHE A 347 4.10 -15.81 -6.59
C PHE A 347 2.61 -15.79 -6.23
#